data_AF-A0A9Q0MCJ7-F1
#
_entry.id   AF-A0A9Q0MCJ7-F1
#
_cell.length_a   1.000
_cell.length_b   1.000
_cell.length_c   1.000
_cell.angle_alpha   90.00
_cell.angle_beta   90.00
_cell.angle_gamma   90.00
#
_symmetry.space_group_name_H-M   'P 1'
#
loop_
_entity.id
_entity.type
_entity.pdbx_description
1 polymer ?
#
loop_
_entity_poly.entity_id
_entity_poly.type
_entity_poly.pdbx_seq_one_letter_code
_entity_poly.pdbx_strand_id
1 'polypeptide(L)'
;MGKRKRKNKGTKEEPEDLVKAPHSFVIRKGNVGKHVEQLMQDFRIVMEPFTASNLKLRKKNVIKDFVSISSYLNVTHLAIFTRTDKSPYFRLIRMPRGPTITFKIAEYSLTHDVISSLRKPHVNSTLFHTSPLLVMNGFTNNEDLKFKLMTSMLRNMFPTIDIHKIKLGTIKRCVLFNYDHESGHIEFRHYAIKVKPVGLSNTVRKLMTGKKIPDLGQFSNVEEAIEQSQMATFTESEGEGDEHDETRHVTLPQKLNIRGSLKNEKSSIRLVELGPRMSLELVKIEDGVMTGEVLYHSYITKTNEEIQETKQKMDIKKTKKQ
;
A
#
# COMPACT_ATOMS: atom_id res chain seq x y z
N MET A 1 -49.79 14.63 -4.68
CA MET A 1 -48.63 15.49 -4.38
C MET A 1 -47.33 14.70 -4.54
N GLY A 2 -46.59 14.95 -5.63
CA GLY A 2 -45.34 14.23 -5.92
C GLY A 2 -44.18 14.74 -5.04
N LYS A 3 -43.53 13.83 -4.31
CA LYS A 3 -42.34 14.15 -3.50
C LYS A 3 -41.17 14.53 -4.42
N ARG A 4 -40.85 15.82 -4.48
CA ARG A 4 -39.73 16.41 -5.22
C ARG A 4 -38.41 15.90 -4.63
N LYS A 5 -37.72 15.02 -5.36
CA LYS A 5 -36.35 14.56 -5.05
C LYS A 5 -35.42 15.79 -5.01
N ARG A 6 -34.81 16.07 -3.85
CA ARG A 6 -33.74 17.06 -3.72
C ARG A 6 -32.58 16.63 -4.65
N LYS A 7 -32.31 17.42 -5.69
CA LYS A 7 -31.07 17.33 -6.46
C LYS A 7 -29.94 17.78 -5.52
N ASN A 8 -29.02 16.89 -5.19
CA ASN A 8 -27.76 17.28 -4.55
C ASN A 8 -27.01 18.20 -5.51
N LYS A 9 -26.87 19.48 -5.14
CA LYS A 9 -25.86 20.37 -5.72
C LYS A 9 -24.50 19.90 -5.20
N GLY A 10 -23.72 19.27 -6.06
CA GLY A 10 -22.38 18.77 -5.75
C GLY A 10 -21.39 19.22 -6.80
N THR A 11 -21.07 20.51 -6.81
CA THR A 11 -19.89 21.06 -7.47
C THR A 11 -19.27 22.06 -6.51
N LYS A 12 -18.62 21.54 -5.46
CA LYS A 12 -17.52 22.25 -4.83
C LYS A 12 -16.30 21.82 -5.64
N GLU A 13 -15.60 22.77 -6.25
CA GLU A 13 -14.31 22.50 -6.89
C GLU A 13 -13.42 21.82 -5.84
N GLU A 14 -13.00 20.60 -6.14
CA GLU A 14 -12.13 19.84 -5.25
C GLU A 14 -10.73 20.46 -5.29
N PRO A 15 -10.01 20.54 -4.16
CA PRO A 15 -8.69 21.12 -4.11
C PRO A 15 -7.75 20.40 -5.10
N GLU A 16 -6.93 21.18 -5.82
CA GLU A 16 -6.08 20.71 -6.92
C GLU A 16 -5.15 19.56 -6.50
N ASP A 17 -4.69 19.57 -5.24
CA ASP A 17 -3.85 18.52 -4.67
C ASP A 17 -4.57 17.16 -4.61
N LEU A 18 -5.89 17.14 -4.37
CA LEU A 18 -6.69 15.92 -4.41
C LEU A 18 -6.90 15.48 -5.86
N VAL A 19 -7.23 16.42 -6.75
CA VAL A 19 -7.43 16.11 -8.18
C VAL A 19 -6.19 15.48 -8.81
N LYS A 20 -5.01 15.95 -8.43
CA LYS A 20 -3.72 15.45 -8.94
C LYS A 20 -3.28 14.15 -8.25
N ALA A 21 -3.86 13.80 -7.11
CA ALA A 21 -3.51 12.56 -6.41
C ALA A 21 -3.90 11.34 -7.25
N PRO A 22 -3.11 10.26 -7.20
CA PRO A 22 -3.39 9.06 -7.97
C PRO A 22 -4.57 8.30 -7.35
N HIS A 23 -5.77 8.62 -7.81
CA HIS A 23 -6.96 7.90 -7.39
C HIS A 23 -7.01 6.51 -8.02
N SER A 24 -7.50 5.53 -7.26
CA SER A 24 -7.57 4.14 -7.69
C SER A 24 -8.97 3.52 -7.53
N PHE A 25 -9.33 2.68 -8.49
CA PHE A 25 -10.47 1.77 -8.38
C PHE A 25 -9.96 0.36 -8.12
N VAL A 26 -10.52 -0.28 -7.10
CA VAL A 26 -10.25 -1.69 -6.80
C VAL A 26 -11.53 -2.47 -7.03
N ILE A 27 -11.53 -3.32 -8.06
CA ILE A 27 -12.70 -4.08 -8.48
C ILE A 27 -12.39 -5.57 -8.65
N ARG A 28 -13.45 -6.38 -8.68
CA ARG A 28 -13.38 -7.77 -9.13
C ARG A 28 -14.08 -7.95 -10.46
N LYS A 29 -13.59 -8.87 -11.29
CA LYS A 29 -14.27 -9.31 -12.51
C LYS A 29 -14.61 -10.79 -12.43
N GLY A 30 -15.88 -11.11 -12.67
CA GLY A 30 -16.41 -12.47 -12.59
C GLY A 30 -16.60 -12.97 -11.15
N ASN A 31 -16.63 -14.29 -11.00
CA ASN A 31 -16.83 -14.96 -9.71
C ASN A 31 -15.49 -15.34 -9.06
N VAL A 32 -15.05 -14.53 -8.09
CA VAL A 32 -13.73 -14.68 -7.45
C VAL A 32 -13.75 -15.47 -6.14
N GLY A 33 -14.93 -15.85 -5.63
CA GLY A 33 -15.07 -16.52 -4.33
C GLY A 33 -14.86 -15.57 -3.13
N LYS A 34 -15.13 -16.08 -1.92
CA LYS A 34 -15.15 -15.26 -0.69
C LYS A 34 -13.78 -14.72 -0.30
N HIS A 35 -12.74 -15.57 -0.31
CA HIS A 35 -11.40 -15.18 0.13
C HIS A 35 -10.76 -14.11 -0.77
N VAL A 36 -10.88 -14.26 -2.10
CA VAL A 36 -10.35 -13.24 -3.03
C VAL A 36 -11.18 -11.95 -2.97
N GLU A 37 -12.49 -12.04 -2.70
CA GLU A 37 -13.32 -10.87 -2.45
C GLU A 37 -12.90 -10.13 -1.18
N GLN A 38 -12.50 -10.85 -0.13
CA GLN A 38 -11.94 -10.26 1.08
C GLN A 38 -10.54 -9.66 0.81
N LEU A 39 -9.67 -10.36 0.08
CA LEU A 39 -8.36 -9.83 -0.32
C LEU A 39 -8.49 -8.51 -1.12
N MET A 40 -9.50 -8.43 -2.00
CA MET A 40 -9.82 -7.20 -2.72
C MET A 40 -10.26 -6.07 -1.78
N GLN A 41 -11.03 -6.37 -0.72
CA GLN A 41 -11.41 -5.39 0.30
C GLN A 41 -10.20 -4.95 1.14
N ASP A 42 -9.32 -5.89 1.50
CA ASP A 42 -8.07 -5.60 2.21
C ASP A 42 -7.17 -4.69 1.37
N PHE A 43 -7.02 -4.98 0.06
CA PHE A 43 -6.25 -4.13 -0.86
C PHE A 43 -6.85 -2.73 -1.01
N ARG A 44 -8.18 -2.61 -0.99
CA ARG A 44 -8.88 -1.32 -0.99
C ARG A 44 -8.56 -0.50 0.25
N ILE A 45 -8.46 -1.13 1.42
CA ILE A 45 -8.04 -0.49 2.68
C ILE A 45 -6.57 -0.03 2.60
N VAL A 46 -5.68 -0.81 1.99
CA VAL A 46 -4.27 -0.40 1.82
C VAL A 46 -4.18 0.92 1.05
N MET A 47 -4.96 1.05 -0.02
CA MET A 47 -4.92 2.18 -0.94
C MET A 47 -5.69 3.44 -0.45
N GLU A 48 -6.37 3.39 0.70
CA GLU A 48 -6.98 4.57 1.30
C GLU A 48 -5.93 5.67 1.59
N PRO A 49 -6.28 6.97 1.47
CA PRO A 49 -7.62 7.53 1.24
C PRO A 49 -8.02 7.69 -0.23
N PHE A 50 -7.08 7.52 -1.18
CA PHE A 50 -7.30 7.83 -2.61
C PHE A 50 -8.03 6.70 -3.37
N THR A 51 -8.80 5.88 -2.66
CA THR A 51 -9.56 4.77 -3.24
C THR A 51 -11.04 4.95 -2.99
N ALA A 52 -11.85 4.57 -3.96
CA ALA A 52 -13.30 4.56 -3.81
C ALA A 52 -13.78 3.41 -2.91
N SER A 53 -13.68 3.57 -1.59
CA SER A 53 -14.02 2.51 -0.63
C SER A 53 -15.49 2.08 -0.68
N ASN A 54 -16.38 3.03 -0.99
CA ASN A 54 -17.82 2.82 -1.06
C ASN A 54 -18.32 2.29 -2.43
N LEU A 55 -17.42 2.03 -3.39
CA LEU A 55 -17.79 1.52 -4.69
C LEU A 55 -18.34 0.09 -4.58
N LYS A 56 -19.64 -0.08 -4.83
CA LYS A 56 -20.33 -1.37 -4.85
C LYS A 56 -20.39 -1.93 -6.26
N LEU A 57 -19.82 -3.12 -6.44
CA LEU A 57 -19.80 -3.81 -7.73
C LEU A 57 -21.10 -4.56 -7.95
N ARG A 58 -21.69 -4.37 -9.14
CA ARG A 58 -22.80 -5.18 -9.62
C ARG A 58 -22.29 -6.14 -10.69
N LYS A 59 -22.90 -7.33 -10.78
CA LYS A 59 -22.56 -8.34 -11.80
C LYS A 59 -22.69 -7.83 -13.24
N LYS A 60 -23.53 -6.80 -13.46
CA LYS A 60 -23.78 -6.18 -14.78
C LYS A 60 -22.71 -5.18 -15.22
N ASN A 61 -21.83 -4.74 -14.31
CA ASN A 61 -20.89 -3.68 -14.63
C ASN A 61 -19.82 -4.18 -15.60
N VAL A 62 -19.57 -3.42 -16.66
CA VAL A 62 -18.53 -3.70 -17.64
C VAL A 62 -17.32 -2.81 -17.36
N ILE A 63 -16.11 -3.29 -17.72
CA ILE A 63 -14.87 -2.50 -17.56
C ILE A 63 -14.96 -1.15 -18.27
N LYS A 64 -15.62 -1.12 -19.44
CA LYS A 64 -15.88 0.11 -20.22
C LYS A 64 -16.59 1.19 -19.39
N ASP A 65 -17.55 0.80 -18.55
CA ASP A 65 -18.28 1.75 -17.70
C ASP A 65 -17.32 2.42 -16.71
N PHE A 66 -16.40 1.64 -16.11
CA PHE A 66 -15.38 2.19 -15.21
C PHE A 66 -14.37 3.08 -15.93
N VAL A 67 -14.06 2.79 -17.20
CA VAL A 67 -13.22 3.68 -18.04
C VAL A 67 -13.92 5.02 -18.24
N SER A 68 -15.19 5.01 -18.65
CA SER A 68 -15.95 6.25 -18.84
C SER A 68 -16.09 7.04 -17.54
N ILE A 69 -16.34 6.37 -16.41
CA ILE A 69 -16.46 7.01 -15.09
C ILE A 69 -15.10 7.54 -14.59
N SER A 70 -14.00 6.86 -14.89
CA SER A 70 -12.66 7.25 -14.42
C SER A 70 -12.28 8.66 -14.86
N SER A 71 -12.72 9.08 -16.05
CA SER A 71 -12.48 10.44 -16.57
C SER A 71 -13.21 11.52 -15.77
N TYR A 72 -14.39 11.22 -15.21
CA TYR A 72 -15.16 12.18 -14.40
C TYR A 72 -14.67 12.26 -12.95
N LEU A 73 -14.12 11.16 -12.43
CA LEU A 73 -13.67 11.05 -11.04
C LEU A 73 -12.14 11.15 -10.89
N ASN A 74 -11.43 11.58 -11.95
CA ASN A 74 -9.97 11.71 -11.99
C ASN A 74 -9.22 10.45 -11.53
N VAL A 75 -9.78 9.28 -11.82
CA VAL A 75 -9.19 8.00 -11.42
C VAL A 75 -8.09 7.59 -12.37
N THR A 76 -6.92 7.37 -11.80
CA THR A 76 -5.68 7.12 -12.54
C THR A 76 -5.40 5.63 -12.71
N HIS A 77 -5.71 4.82 -11.69
CA HIS A 77 -5.37 3.39 -11.66
C HIS A 77 -6.63 2.53 -11.46
N LEU A 78 -6.65 1.38 -12.12
CA LEU A 78 -7.69 0.36 -11.97
C LEU A 78 -7.04 -0.97 -11.64
N ALA A 79 -7.24 -1.43 -10.42
CA ALA A 79 -6.84 -2.72 -9.90
C ALA A 79 -8.01 -3.71 -10.04
N ILE A 80 -7.79 -4.83 -10.72
CA ILE A 80 -8.80 -5.84 -10.99
C ILE A 80 -8.33 -7.19 -10.45
N PHE A 81 -9.11 -7.76 -9.53
CA PHE A 81 -8.95 -9.14 -9.10
C PHE A 81 -9.83 -10.05 -9.95
N THR A 82 -9.23 -11.12 -10.46
CA THR A 82 -9.94 -12.16 -11.21
C THR A 82 -9.51 -13.54 -10.76
N ARG A 83 -10.39 -14.52 -10.95
CA ARG A 83 -10.10 -15.92 -10.66
C ARG A 83 -10.44 -16.75 -11.87
N THR A 84 -9.50 -17.58 -12.31
CA THR A 84 -9.75 -18.69 -13.22
C THR A 84 -9.76 -20.00 -12.44
N ASP A 85 -10.03 -21.12 -13.09
CA ASP A 85 -10.08 -22.42 -12.43
C ASP A 85 -8.72 -22.85 -11.85
N LYS A 86 -7.63 -22.33 -12.42
CA LYS A 86 -6.25 -22.67 -11.99
C LYS A 86 -5.72 -21.74 -10.90
N SER A 87 -5.90 -20.42 -11.04
CA SER A 87 -5.28 -19.45 -10.13
C SER A 87 -6.02 -18.11 -10.09
N PRO A 88 -5.89 -17.35 -8.98
CA PRO A 88 -6.25 -15.96 -8.94
C PRO A 88 -5.20 -15.07 -9.62
N TYR A 89 -5.66 -13.99 -10.25
CA TYR A 89 -4.85 -13.02 -10.97
C TYR A 89 -5.18 -11.61 -10.48
N PHE A 90 -4.13 -10.79 -10.35
CA PHE A 90 -4.20 -9.38 -10.05
C PHE A 90 -3.80 -8.59 -11.30
N ARG A 91 -4.66 -7.68 -11.76
CA ARG A 91 -4.40 -6.84 -12.93
C ARG A 91 -4.39 -5.38 -12.56
N LEU A 92 -3.30 -4.69 -12.90
CA LEU A 92 -3.14 -3.26 -12.67
C LEU A 92 -3.17 -2.53 -14.01
N ILE A 93 -4.05 -1.55 -14.14
CA ILE A 93 -4.27 -0.81 -15.37
C ILE A 93 -4.11 0.69 -15.10
N ARG A 94 -3.39 1.40 -15.97
CA ARG A 94 -3.37 2.87 -15.97
C ARG A 94 -4.46 3.39 -16.91
N MET A 95 -5.38 4.16 -16.37
CA MET A 95 -6.48 4.78 -17.12
C MET A 95 -6.05 6.17 -17.62
N PRO A 96 -6.47 6.66 -18.80
CA PRO A 96 -7.39 6.03 -19.76
C PRO A 96 -6.69 5.22 -20.87
N ARG A 97 -5.39 5.42 -21.10
CA ARG A 97 -4.68 4.88 -22.28
C ARG A 97 -4.08 3.48 -22.10
N GLY A 98 -4.09 2.87 -20.91
CA GLY A 98 -3.20 1.72 -20.60
C GLY A 98 -1.79 2.21 -20.26
N PRO A 99 -0.85 1.36 -19.81
CA PRO A 99 -0.78 -0.09 -20.02
C PRO A 99 -1.52 -0.93 -18.97
N THR A 100 -1.59 -2.23 -19.22
CA THR A 100 -2.15 -3.26 -18.33
C THR A 100 -1.07 -4.26 -17.94
N ILE A 101 -0.80 -4.40 -16.64
CA ILE A 101 0.09 -5.43 -16.12
C ILE A 101 -0.76 -6.51 -15.45
N THR A 102 -0.51 -7.77 -15.83
CA THR A 102 -1.17 -8.94 -15.24
C THR A 102 -0.19 -9.74 -14.42
N PHE A 103 -0.51 -9.87 -13.13
CA PHE A 103 0.17 -10.71 -12.18
C PHE A 103 -0.68 -11.94 -11.86
N LYS A 104 -0.04 -13.08 -11.71
CA LYS A 104 -0.62 -14.26 -11.07
C LYS A 104 -0.32 -14.17 -9.58
N ILE A 105 -1.33 -14.42 -8.76
CA ILE A 105 -1.14 -14.46 -7.31
C ILE A 105 -0.76 -15.91 -6.98
N ALA A 106 0.50 -16.12 -6.59
CA ALA A 106 1.00 -17.44 -6.20
C ALA A 106 0.49 -17.78 -4.79
N GLU A 107 0.75 -16.89 -3.85
CA GLU A 107 0.37 -17.04 -2.45
C GLU A 107 -0.30 -15.75 -1.95
N TYR A 108 -1.29 -15.90 -1.06
CA TYR A 108 -1.90 -14.75 -0.40
C TYR A 108 -2.32 -15.11 1.02
N SER A 109 -2.30 -14.12 1.90
CA SER A 109 -2.84 -14.20 3.26
C SER A 109 -3.70 -12.98 3.53
N LEU A 110 -4.85 -13.19 4.16
CA LEU A 110 -5.81 -12.13 4.43
C LEU A 110 -5.36 -11.29 5.62
N THR A 111 -5.84 -10.05 5.70
CA THR A 111 -5.46 -9.13 6.78
C THR A 111 -5.81 -9.70 8.16
N HIS A 112 -6.96 -10.37 8.29
CA HIS A 112 -7.37 -10.94 9.59
C HIS A 112 -6.48 -12.11 10.04
N ASP A 113 -5.98 -12.93 9.12
CA ASP A 113 -5.07 -14.04 9.42
C ASP A 113 -3.69 -13.53 9.85
N VAL A 114 -3.23 -12.45 9.21
CA VAL A 114 -1.97 -11.80 9.60
C VAL A 114 -2.13 -11.20 11.00
N ILE A 115 -3.18 -10.43 11.24
CA ILE A 115 -3.43 -9.78 12.54
C ILE A 115 -3.57 -10.82 13.66
N SER A 116 -4.26 -11.95 13.43
CA SER A 116 -4.42 -13.01 14.43
C SER A 116 -3.11 -13.74 14.74
N SER A 117 -2.19 -13.81 13.79
CA SER A 117 -0.85 -14.38 14.00
C SER A 117 0.07 -13.49 14.83
N LEU A 118 -0.22 -12.19 14.98
CA LEU A 118 0.62 -11.25 15.75
C LEU A 118 0.29 -11.31 17.24
N ARG A 119 1.33 -11.45 18.08
CA ARG A 119 1.20 -11.39 19.56
C ARG A 119 0.60 -10.07 20.06
N LYS A 120 0.91 -8.96 19.39
CA LYS A 120 0.43 -7.60 19.74
C LYS A 120 -0.13 -6.92 18.48
N PRO A 121 -1.43 -7.11 18.17
CA PRO A 121 -2.03 -6.51 17.00
C PRO A 121 -2.13 -4.98 17.16
N HIS A 122 -1.82 -4.25 16.08
CA HIS A 122 -1.94 -2.79 16.06
C HIS A 122 -3.12 -2.36 15.19
N VAL A 123 -4.29 -2.23 15.83
CA VAL A 123 -5.52 -1.81 15.15
C VAL A 123 -5.76 -0.34 15.44
N ASN A 124 -5.45 0.52 14.47
CA ASN A 124 -5.77 1.95 14.56
C ASN A 124 -6.36 2.44 13.25
N SER A 125 -7.65 2.77 13.27
CA SER A 125 -8.39 3.23 12.09
C SER A 125 -7.85 4.56 11.53
N THR A 126 -7.23 5.40 12.37
CA THR A 126 -6.69 6.71 11.93
C THR A 126 -5.46 6.59 11.02
N LEU A 127 -4.88 5.40 10.89
CA LEU A 127 -3.74 5.13 10.00
C LEU A 127 -4.16 5.22 8.52
N PHE A 128 -5.41 4.88 8.21
CA PHE A 128 -5.90 4.74 6.83
C PHE A 128 -6.31 6.07 6.19
N HIS A 129 -6.44 7.14 6.98
CA HIS A 129 -6.69 8.49 6.45
C HIS A 129 -5.49 9.10 5.72
N THR A 130 -4.28 8.58 5.95
CA THR A 130 -3.04 9.06 5.32
C THR A 130 -2.56 8.03 4.31
N SER A 131 -2.08 8.47 3.14
CA SER A 131 -1.52 7.57 2.13
C SER A 131 -0.27 6.85 2.62
N PRO A 132 -0.04 5.59 2.22
CA PRO A 132 1.16 4.85 2.60
C PRO A 132 2.39 5.32 1.79
N LEU A 133 3.57 5.17 2.41
CA LEU A 133 4.87 5.32 1.76
C LEU A 133 5.18 4.07 0.92
N LEU A 134 5.63 4.26 -0.32
CA LEU A 134 6.09 3.18 -1.17
C LEU A 134 7.59 2.90 -0.93
N VAL A 135 7.92 1.65 -0.61
CA VAL A 135 9.28 1.13 -0.57
C VAL A 135 9.40 0.03 -1.62
N MET A 136 10.36 0.17 -2.53
CA MET A 136 10.65 -0.82 -3.57
C MET A 136 12.07 -1.34 -3.37
N ASN A 137 12.21 -2.65 -3.20
CA ASN A 137 13.49 -3.34 -3.08
C ASN A 137 13.68 -4.34 -4.23
N GLY A 138 14.88 -4.43 -4.80
CA GLY A 138 15.18 -5.33 -5.93
C GLY A 138 14.69 -4.85 -7.31
N PHE A 139 14.23 -3.59 -7.45
CA PHE A 139 13.75 -3.04 -8.73
C PHE A 139 14.81 -2.26 -9.52
N THR A 140 16.10 -2.51 -9.28
CA THR A 140 17.22 -1.70 -9.80
C THR A 140 17.70 -2.08 -11.20
N ASN A 141 17.26 -3.22 -11.73
CA ASN A 141 17.65 -3.67 -13.08
C ASN A 141 16.87 -2.88 -14.14
N ASN A 142 17.40 -1.71 -14.49
CA ASN A 142 16.80 -0.78 -15.45
C ASN A 142 16.92 -1.21 -16.92
N GLU A 143 17.66 -2.29 -17.21
CA GLU A 143 17.92 -2.75 -18.59
C GLU A 143 16.69 -3.41 -19.22
N ASP A 144 15.91 -4.19 -18.46
CA ASP A 144 14.68 -4.76 -19.03
C ASP A 144 13.53 -3.75 -19.01
N LEU A 145 12.98 -3.50 -20.20
CA LEU A 145 11.77 -2.68 -20.39
C LEU A 145 10.62 -3.10 -19.46
N LYS A 146 10.51 -4.41 -19.16
CA LYS A 146 9.50 -4.97 -18.25
C LYS A 146 9.60 -4.38 -16.83
N PHE A 147 10.81 -4.25 -16.29
CA PHE A 147 11.05 -3.71 -14.94
C PHE A 147 10.79 -2.21 -14.92
N LYS A 148 11.24 -1.48 -15.95
CA LYS A 148 10.98 -0.03 -16.06
C LYS A 148 9.49 0.29 -16.08
N LEU A 149 8.70 -0.45 -16.87
CA LEU A 149 7.25 -0.28 -16.93
C LEU A 149 6.58 -0.67 -15.60
N MET A 150 6.99 -1.78 -15.00
CA MET A 150 6.45 -2.22 -13.71
C MET A 150 6.74 -1.22 -12.60
N THR A 151 7.99 -0.79 -12.44
CA THR A 151 8.42 0.20 -11.44
C THR A 151 7.70 1.54 -11.64
N SER A 152 7.53 1.98 -12.89
CA SER A 152 6.77 3.20 -13.20
C SER A 152 5.29 3.06 -12.77
N MET A 153 4.65 1.93 -13.08
CA MET A 153 3.25 1.69 -12.71
C MET A 153 3.04 1.59 -11.20
N LEU A 154 3.91 0.87 -10.49
CA LEU A 154 3.85 0.74 -9.03
C LEU A 154 4.13 2.08 -8.34
N ARG A 155 5.12 2.85 -8.84
CA ARG A 155 5.43 4.19 -8.32
C ARG A 155 4.27 5.15 -8.51
N ASN A 156 3.66 5.16 -9.69
CA ASN A 156 2.56 6.07 -10.00
C ASN A 156 1.25 5.72 -9.29
N MET A 157 1.14 4.51 -8.74
CA MET A 157 -0.02 4.09 -7.94
C MET A 157 -0.13 4.85 -6.60
N PHE A 158 0.99 5.40 -6.11
CA PHE A 158 1.06 6.16 -4.86
C PHE A 158 1.46 7.62 -5.14
N PRO A 159 1.03 8.58 -4.30
CA PRO A 159 1.41 9.97 -4.48
C PRO A 159 2.93 10.13 -4.38
N THR A 160 3.50 10.94 -5.27
CA THR A 160 4.92 11.29 -5.22
C THR A 160 5.22 12.10 -3.97
N ILE A 161 6.36 11.83 -3.34
CA ILE A 161 6.74 12.47 -2.08
C ILE A 161 7.87 13.46 -2.33
N ASP A 162 7.61 14.71 -2.01
CA ASP A 162 8.63 15.76 -1.99
C ASP A 162 9.23 15.86 -0.58
N ILE A 163 10.52 15.55 -0.47
CA ILE A 163 11.26 15.51 0.80
C ILE A 163 11.19 16.85 1.54
N HIS A 164 11.16 17.97 0.82
CA HIS A 164 11.16 19.32 1.39
C HIS A 164 9.81 19.77 1.93
N LYS A 165 8.69 19.26 1.40
CA LYS A 165 7.33 19.71 1.76
C LYS A 165 6.62 18.76 2.73
N ILE A 166 7.15 17.55 2.91
CA ILE A 166 6.46 16.51 3.67
C ILE A 166 6.49 16.76 5.18
N LYS A 167 5.34 16.51 5.82
CA LYS A 167 5.20 16.49 7.28
C LYS A 167 5.39 15.06 7.76
N LEU A 168 6.41 14.79 8.56
CA LEU A 168 6.67 13.43 9.04
C LEU A 168 5.50 12.83 9.86
N GLY A 169 4.70 13.67 10.51
CA GLY A 169 3.52 13.22 11.27
C GLY A 169 2.38 12.63 10.42
N THR A 170 2.37 12.85 9.09
CA THR A 170 1.39 12.22 8.19
C THR A 170 1.83 10.84 7.71
N ILE A 171 3.11 10.49 7.84
CA ILE A 171 3.64 9.21 7.40
C ILE A 171 3.46 8.19 8.52
N LYS A 172 2.43 7.35 8.40
CA LYS A 172 2.11 6.32 9.41
C LYS A 172 2.14 4.89 8.89
N ARG A 173 2.13 4.71 7.57
CA ARG A 173 2.07 3.40 6.90
C ARG A 173 3.10 3.33 5.78
N CYS A 174 3.63 2.14 5.53
CA CYS A 174 4.43 1.84 4.36
C CYS A 174 4.00 0.54 3.69
N VAL A 175 4.09 0.52 2.38
CA VAL A 175 3.91 -0.63 1.52
C VAL A 175 5.27 -1.00 0.96
N LEU A 176 5.65 -2.25 1.14
CA LEU A 176 6.88 -2.82 0.63
C LEU A 176 6.56 -3.71 -0.57
N PHE A 177 7.23 -3.45 -1.68
CA PHE A 177 7.40 -4.39 -2.77
C PHE A 177 8.84 -4.88 -2.75
N ASN A 178 9.02 -6.19 -2.54
CA ASN A 178 10.31 -6.83 -2.61
C ASN A 178 10.32 -7.73 -3.85
N TYR A 179 11.21 -7.44 -4.80
CA TYR A 179 11.44 -8.30 -5.95
C TYR A 179 12.59 -9.25 -5.66
N ASP A 180 12.31 -10.55 -5.68
CA ASP A 180 13.34 -11.57 -5.64
C ASP A 180 13.77 -11.95 -7.06
N HIS A 181 15.05 -11.79 -7.36
CA HIS A 181 15.62 -12.05 -8.68
C HIS A 181 15.71 -13.55 -9.00
N GLU A 182 15.83 -14.40 -7.98
CA GLU A 182 15.99 -15.86 -8.17
C GLU A 182 14.66 -16.53 -8.48
N SER A 183 13.63 -16.25 -7.68
CA SER A 183 12.30 -16.81 -7.90
C SER A 183 11.45 -16.05 -8.93
N GLY A 184 11.79 -14.79 -9.21
CA GLY A 184 10.99 -13.91 -10.07
C GLY A 184 9.65 -13.50 -9.43
N HIS A 185 9.50 -13.69 -8.12
CA HIS A 185 8.32 -13.30 -7.36
C HIS A 185 8.46 -11.90 -6.75
N ILE A 186 7.35 -11.18 -6.72
CA ILE A 186 7.21 -9.89 -6.04
C ILE A 186 6.43 -10.13 -4.75
N GLU A 187 7.08 -9.97 -3.62
CA GLU A 187 6.39 -9.95 -2.34
C GLU A 187 5.81 -8.58 -2.06
N PHE A 188 4.51 -8.56 -1.77
CA PHE A 188 3.78 -7.40 -1.31
C PHE A 188 3.52 -7.53 0.19
N ARG A 189 3.99 -6.55 0.96
CA ARG A 189 3.76 -6.47 2.40
C ARG A 189 3.37 -5.06 2.81
N HIS A 190 2.54 -4.95 3.84
CA HIS A 190 2.02 -3.67 4.33
C HIS A 190 2.25 -3.55 5.84
N TYR A 191 2.93 -2.46 6.23
CA TYR A 191 3.37 -2.22 7.59
C TYR A 191 2.89 -0.85 8.09
N ALA A 192 2.58 -0.78 9.38
CA ALA A 192 2.48 0.45 10.14
C ALA A 192 3.86 0.85 10.67
N ILE A 193 4.17 2.13 10.59
CA ILE A 193 5.41 2.71 11.11
C ILE A 193 5.14 3.17 12.54
N LYS A 194 5.90 2.62 13.49
CA LYS A 194 5.87 3.00 14.90
C LYS A 194 7.22 3.60 15.28
N VAL A 195 7.19 4.89 15.60
CA VAL A 195 8.38 5.59 16.10
C VAL A 195 8.41 5.50 17.62
N LYS A 196 9.56 5.15 18.18
CA LYS A 196 9.84 5.16 19.62
C LYS A 196 11.04 6.08 19.91
N PRO A 197 10.96 6.99 20.88
CA PRO A 197 12.13 7.78 21.25
C PRO A 197 13.18 6.92 21.95
N VAL A 198 14.45 7.15 21.60
CA VAL A 198 15.63 6.44 22.13
C VAL A 198 16.43 7.41 22.99
N GLY A 199 17.06 6.91 24.06
CA GLY A 199 17.83 7.75 25.01
C GLY A 199 17.04 8.22 26.23
N LEU A 200 15.82 7.70 26.44
CA LEU A 200 15.03 7.93 27.65
C LEU A 200 15.01 6.65 28.49
N SER A 201 15.20 6.78 29.81
CA SER A 201 15.04 5.68 30.77
C SER A 201 13.61 5.12 30.71
N ASN A 202 13.44 3.83 31.05
CA ASN A 202 12.13 3.17 30.97
C ASN A 202 11.05 3.86 31.84
N THR A 203 11.42 4.43 32.98
CA THR A 203 10.54 5.23 33.84
C THR A 203 10.11 6.53 33.17
N VAL A 204 11.04 7.29 32.61
CA VAL A 204 10.73 8.51 31.86
C VAL A 204 9.88 8.18 30.63
N ARG A 205 10.18 7.08 29.93
CA ARG A 205 9.40 6.57 28.81
C ARG A 205 7.98 6.18 29.23
N LYS A 206 7.80 5.48 30.36
CA LYS A 206 6.50 5.10 30.95
C LYS A 206 5.74 6.34 31.43
N LEU A 207 6.40 7.36 31.97
CA LEU A 207 5.80 8.64 32.37
C LEU A 207 5.34 9.49 31.17
N MET A 208 6.14 9.52 30.09
CA MET A 208 5.84 10.31 28.90
C MET A 208 4.83 9.62 27.96
N THR A 209 4.90 8.29 27.84
CA THR A 209 4.08 7.49 26.92
C THR A 209 2.85 6.87 27.59
N GLY A 210 2.91 6.62 28.90
CA GLY A 210 1.88 5.91 29.64
C GLY A 210 0.65 6.76 29.97
N LYS A 211 -0.51 6.09 29.96
CA LYS A 211 -1.74 6.59 30.59
C LYS A 211 -1.76 6.37 32.11
N LYS A 212 -0.86 5.53 32.63
CA LYS A 212 -0.71 5.20 34.05
C LYS A 212 0.65 5.69 34.52
N ILE A 213 0.63 6.56 35.50
CA ILE A 213 1.82 7.04 36.21
C ILE A 213 2.27 5.86 37.09
N PRO A 214 3.54 5.41 37.01
CA PRO A 214 4.07 4.43 37.96
C PRO A 214 3.92 4.95 39.39
N ASP A 215 3.73 4.07 40.38
CA ASP A 215 3.66 4.48 41.77
C ASP A 215 5.04 4.98 42.23
N LEU A 216 5.21 6.30 42.24
CA LEU A 216 6.45 6.97 42.63
C LEU A 216 6.60 7.09 44.15
N GLY A 217 5.58 6.72 44.92
CA GLY A 217 5.57 6.82 46.38
C GLY A 217 6.50 5.85 47.10
N GLN A 218 7.06 4.87 46.40
CA GLN A 218 8.03 3.92 46.96
C GLN A 218 9.48 4.42 46.87
N PHE A 219 9.75 5.43 46.05
CA PHE A 219 11.11 5.92 45.82
C PHE A 219 11.35 7.21 46.61
N SER A 220 12.46 7.27 47.32
CA SER A 220 12.82 8.44 48.12
C SER A 220 13.45 9.54 47.27
N ASN A 221 14.15 9.16 46.19
CA ASN A 221 14.83 10.08 45.28
C ASN A 221 14.58 9.74 43.80
N VAL A 222 14.71 10.76 42.94
CA VAL A 222 14.59 10.61 41.47
C VAL A 222 15.71 9.73 40.90
N GLU A 223 16.90 9.78 41.50
CA GLU A 223 18.05 8.95 41.11
C GLU A 223 17.79 7.46 41.42
N GLU A 224 17.24 7.13 42.59
CA GLU A 224 16.87 5.76 42.97
C GLU A 224 15.85 5.15 42.00
N ALA A 225 14.85 5.93 41.59
CA ALA A 225 13.86 5.52 40.60
C ALA A 225 14.46 5.30 39.19
N ILE A 226 15.51 6.04 38.82
CA ILE A 226 16.20 5.88 37.53
C ILE A 226 17.13 4.67 37.57
N GLU A 227 17.92 4.51 38.63
CA GLU A 227 18.86 3.40 38.82
C GLU A 227 18.14 2.05 38.94
N GLN A 228 17.07 1.97 39.73
CA GLN A 228 16.28 0.74 39.84
C GLN A 228 15.57 0.40 38.52
N SER A 229 15.21 1.41 37.72
CA SER A 229 14.65 1.20 36.38
C SER A 229 15.67 0.72 35.36
N GLN A 230 16.95 1.08 35.53
CA GLN A 230 18.06 0.57 34.73
C GLN A 230 18.36 -0.89 35.07
N MET A 231 18.28 -1.28 36.35
CA MET A 231 18.40 -2.68 36.77
C MET A 231 17.19 -3.55 36.40
N ALA A 232 15.96 -3.03 36.44
CA ALA A 232 14.76 -3.76 36.01
C ALA A 232 14.72 -4.07 34.49
N THR A 233 15.63 -3.47 33.72
CA THR A 233 15.82 -3.73 32.28
C THR A 233 16.20 -5.19 31.99
N PHE A 234 16.75 -5.91 32.96
CA PHE A 234 17.16 -7.32 32.79
C PHE A 234 16.04 -8.35 33.01
N THR A 235 14.84 -7.95 33.46
CA THR A 235 13.80 -8.91 33.88
C THR A 235 12.47 -8.80 33.13
N GLU A 236 12.18 -7.68 32.45
CA GLU A 236 11.03 -7.58 31.55
C GLU A 236 11.45 -7.88 30.10
N SER A 237 10.97 -8.99 29.56
CA SER A 237 11.14 -9.53 28.18
C SER A 237 10.59 -8.60 27.05
N GLU A 238 10.66 -7.29 27.23
CA GLU A 238 10.14 -6.23 26.36
C GLU A 238 11.23 -5.24 25.94
N GLY A 239 12.35 -5.72 25.37
CA GLY A 239 13.13 -4.89 24.44
C GLY A 239 14.64 -4.77 24.63
N GLU A 240 15.35 -5.86 24.91
CA GLU A 240 16.82 -5.85 24.86
C GLU A 240 17.40 -5.56 23.46
N GLY A 241 16.61 -5.71 22.39
CA GLY A 241 17.11 -5.53 21.01
C GLY A 241 17.02 -4.12 20.42
N ASP A 242 16.52 -3.12 21.15
CA ASP A 242 16.22 -1.80 20.57
C ASP A 242 17.21 -0.69 20.97
N GLU A 243 17.92 -0.88 22.09
CA GLU A 243 18.97 0.05 22.56
C GLU A 243 20.34 -0.29 21.99
N HIS A 244 20.59 -1.55 21.61
CA HIS A 244 21.87 -2.01 21.04
C HIS A 244 21.93 -2.05 19.51
N ASP A 245 20.81 -1.93 18.79
CA ASP A 245 20.78 -1.97 17.33
C ASP A 245 20.84 -0.55 16.75
N GLU A 246 22.05 0.04 16.73
CA GLU A 246 22.30 1.40 16.22
C GLU A 246 21.83 1.59 14.77
N THR A 247 21.68 0.50 14.01
CA THR A 247 21.19 0.54 12.61
C THR A 247 19.77 1.09 12.50
N ARG A 248 18.97 1.01 13.57
CA ARG A 248 17.57 1.45 13.60
C ARG A 248 17.37 2.86 14.17
N HIS A 249 18.45 3.48 14.67
CA HIS A 249 18.38 4.81 15.26
C HIS A 249 18.49 5.88 14.18
N VAL A 250 17.49 6.77 14.16
CA VAL A 250 17.46 7.90 13.24
C VAL A 250 17.26 9.17 14.04
N THR A 251 18.05 10.20 13.73
CA THR A 251 17.87 11.54 14.28
C THR A 251 16.71 12.22 13.58
N LEU A 252 15.69 12.65 14.34
CA LEU A 252 14.48 13.22 13.75
C LEU A 252 14.69 14.67 13.27
N PRO A 253 14.44 14.97 11.98
CA PRO A 253 14.60 16.34 11.46
C PRO A 253 13.40 17.25 11.79
N GLN A 254 12.25 16.68 12.18
CA GLN A 254 11.05 17.42 12.57
C GLN A 254 10.44 16.82 13.85
N LYS A 255 9.71 17.65 14.61
CA LYS A 255 8.90 17.20 15.75
C LYS A 255 7.75 16.32 15.27
N LEU A 256 7.58 15.16 15.90
CA LEU A 256 6.43 14.30 15.68
C LEU A 256 5.34 14.58 16.72
N ASN A 257 4.08 14.29 16.39
CA ASN A 257 2.95 14.36 17.33
C ASN A 257 2.95 13.16 18.31
N ILE A 258 4.12 12.67 18.67
CA ILE A 258 4.34 11.58 19.62
C ILE A 258 5.00 12.23 20.85
N ARG A 259 4.45 11.96 22.04
CA ARG A 259 4.99 12.49 23.29
C ARG A 259 6.42 11.98 23.49
N GLY A 260 7.37 12.90 23.69
CA GLY A 260 8.79 12.60 23.85
C GLY A 260 9.59 12.43 22.55
N SER A 261 9.08 12.93 21.43
CA SER A 261 9.79 12.96 20.15
C SER A 261 9.99 14.41 19.69
N LEU A 262 11.05 15.04 20.19
CA LEU A 262 11.45 16.40 19.82
C LEU A 262 12.34 16.41 18.59
N LYS A 263 12.50 17.60 18.00
CA LYS A 263 13.39 17.83 16.87
C LYS A 263 14.84 17.59 17.33
N ASN A 264 15.62 16.86 16.53
CA ASN A 264 17.00 16.44 16.77
C ASN A 264 17.22 15.35 17.84
N GLU A 265 16.17 14.72 18.37
CA GLU A 265 16.32 13.54 19.23
C GLU A 265 16.47 12.25 18.40
N LYS A 266 17.20 11.27 18.95
CA LYS A 266 17.29 9.93 18.37
C LYS A 266 15.98 9.20 18.59
N SER A 267 15.46 8.57 17.55
CA SER A 267 14.29 7.70 17.64
C SER A 267 14.52 6.39 16.89
N SER A 268 14.02 5.29 17.41
CA SER A 268 14.00 4.00 16.74
C SER A 268 12.70 3.84 15.95
N ILE A 269 12.82 3.27 14.76
CA ILE A 269 11.69 2.97 13.89
C ILE A 269 11.40 1.47 13.99
N ARG A 270 10.16 1.13 14.38
CA ARG A 270 9.65 -0.24 14.35
C ARG A 270 8.55 -0.36 13.31
N LEU A 271 8.52 -1.49 12.61
CA LEU A 271 7.45 -1.84 11.69
C LEU A 271 6.53 -2.85 12.35
N VAL A 272 5.23 -2.63 12.28
CA VAL A 272 4.21 -3.60 12.71
C VAL A 272 3.39 -3.98 11.49
N GLU A 273 3.21 -5.27 11.26
CA GLU A 273 2.48 -5.72 10.08
C GLU A 273 0.97 -5.47 10.19
N LEU A 274 0.39 -4.93 9.13
CA LEU A 274 -1.06 -4.72 8.98
C LEU A 274 -1.69 -5.76 8.05
N GLY A 275 -0.93 -6.28 7.07
CA GLY A 275 -1.45 -7.14 5.99
C GLY A 275 -2.17 -6.36 4.88
N PRO A 276 -2.61 -7.02 3.80
CA PRO A 276 -2.46 -8.45 3.49
C PRO A 276 -1.04 -8.79 2.98
N ARG A 277 -0.72 -10.09 2.92
CA ARG A 277 0.50 -10.61 2.27
C ARG A 277 0.13 -11.16 0.90
N MET A 278 0.92 -10.85 -0.13
CA MET A 278 0.76 -11.45 -1.44
C MET A 278 2.12 -11.75 -2.07
N SER A 279 2.24 -12.88 -2.74
CA SER A 279 3.33 -13.20 -3.66
C SER A 279 2.79 -13.13 -5.09
N LEU A 280 3.37 -12.25 -5.90
CA LEU A 280 2.91 -11.94 -7.24
C LEU A 280 3.96 -12.38 -8.27
N GLU A 281 3.53 -13.07 -9.30
CA GLU A 281 4.35 -13.49 -10.44
C GLU A 281 3.93 -12.67 -11.67
N LEU A 282 4.87 -12.02 -12.36
CA LEU A 282 4.57 -11.26 -13.58
C LEU A 282 4.26 -12.22 -14.72
N VAL A 283 3.04 -12.16 -15.26
CA VAL A 283 2.62 -13.04 -16.37
C VAL A 283 2.71 -12.32 -17.70
N LYS A 284 2.12 -11.13 -17.80
CA LYS A 284 2.09 -10.39 -19.06
C LYS A 284 1.94 -8.90 -18.87
N ILE A 285 2.49 -8.15 -19.81
CA ILE A 285 2.33 -6.70 -19.95
C ILE A 285 1.67 -6.46 -21.31
N GLU A 286 0.54 -5.76 -21.28
CA GLU A 286 -0.22 -5.37 -22.47
C GLU A 286 -0.26 -3.85 -22.56
N ASP A 287 -0.13 -3.31 -23.77
CA ASP A 287 -0.47 -1.93 -24.03
C ASP A 287 -2.00 -1.76 -24.00
N GLY A 288 -2.50 -0.57 -23.69
CA GLY A 288 -3.95 -0.33 -23.63
C GLY A 288 -4.67 -0.91 -22.41
N VAL A 289 -5.99 -0.85 -22.46
CA VAL A 289 -6.90 -1.35 -21.41
C VAL A 289 -7.38 -2.75 -21.77
N MET A 290 -6.64 -3.78 -21.37
CA MET A 290 -6.95 -5.22 -21.58
C MET A 290 -7.15 -5.71 -23.03
N THR A 291 -7.03 -4.84 -24.03
CA THR A 291 -7.27 -5.15 -25.45
C THR A 291 -6.23 -4.52 -26.35
N GLY A 292 -4.99 -4.31 -25.88
CA GLY A 292 -3.91 -3.86 -26.76
C GLY A 292 -2.88 -4.96 -26.98
N GLU A 293 -1.73 -4.54 -27.51
CA GLU A 293 -0.63 -5.42 -27.88
C GLU A 293 0.06 -5.99 -26.64
N VAL A 294 0.47 -7.25 -26.69
CA VAL A 294 1.25 -7.87 -25.62
C VAL A 294 2.71 -7.47 -25.80
N LEU A 295 3.24 -6.63 -24.91
CA LEU A 295 4.64 -6.19 -24.90
C LEU A 295 5.58 -7.22 -24.27
N TYR A 296 5.07 -7.98 -23.28
CA TYR A 296 5.82 -9.01 -22.59
C TYR A 296 4.89 -10.13 -22.13
N HIS A 297 5.36 -11.37 -22.20
CA HIS A 297 4.69 -12.53 -21.64
C HIS A 297 5.74 -13.50 -21.09
N SER A 298 5.55 -14.01 -19.87
CA SER A 298 6.54 -14.86 -19.19
C SER A 298 6.66 -16.24 -19.83
N TYR A 299 5.54 -16.85 -20.21
CA TYR A 299 5.52 -18.24 -20.73
C TYR A 299 5.58 -18.37 -22.25
N ILE A 300 5.32 -17.30 -23.01
CA ILE A 300 5.09 -17.38 -24.46
C ILE A 300 5.84 -16.24 -25.13
N THR A 301 6.94 -16.56 -25.80
CA THR A 301 7.66 -15.61 -26.64
C THR A 301 7.12 -15.75 -28.06
N LYS A 302 6.40 -14.73 -28.53
CA LYS A 302 5.94 -14.69 -29.94
C LYS A 302 7.07 -14.22 -30.84
N THR A 303 7.12 -14.75 -32.06
CA THR A 303 8.03 -14.26 -33.11
C THR A 303 7.55 -12.91 -33.65
N ASN A 304 8.47 -12.13 -34.24
CA ASN A 304 8.18 -10.77 -34.71
C ASN A 304 7.07 -10.73 -35.78
N GLU A 305 6.97 -11.76 -36.61
CA GLU A 305 5.93 -11.90 -37.66
C GLU A 305 4.54 -12.12 -37.05
N GLU A 306 4.43 -12.97 -36.03
CA GLU A 306 3.17 -13.18 -35.31
C GLU A 306 2.70 -11.92 -34.57
N ILE A 307 3.64 -11.11 -34.06
CA ILE A 307 3.33 -9.82 -33.42
C ILE A 307 2.74 -8.86 -34.46
N GLN A 308 3.31 -8.79 -35.67
CA GLN A 308 2.79 -7.95 -36.75
C GLN A 308 1.43 -8.42 -37.26
N GLU A 309 1.21 -9.72 -37.44
CA GLU A 309 -0.12 -10.22 -37.78
C GLU A 309 -1.15 -9.91 -36.70
N THR A 310 -0.75 -10.04 -35.42
CA THR A 310 -1.62 -9.73 -34.30
C THR A 310 -1.97 -8.23 -34.30
N LYS A 311 -1.02 -7.34 -34.61
CA LYS A 311 -1.26 -5.89 -34.79
C LYS A 311 -2.28 -5.63 -35.89
N GLN A 312 -2.07 -6.19 -37.08
CA GLN A 312 -2.97 -6.00 -38.22
C GLN A 312 -4.39 -6.49 -37.90
N LYS A 313 -4.53 -7.66 -37.26
CA LYS A 313 -5.83 -8.20 -36.82
C LYS A 313 -6.51 -7.29 -35.77
N MET A 314 -5.73 -6.64 -34.92
CA MET A 314 -6.22 -5.73 -33.89
C MET A 314 -6.67 -4.39 -34.48
N ASP A 315 -5.94 -3.86 -35.45
CA ASP A 315 -6.29 -2.62 -36.13
C ASP A 315 -7.55 -2.80 -36.98
N ILE A 316 -7.68 -3.93 -37.69
CA ILE A 316 -8.93 -4.28 -38.40
C ILE A 316 -10.12 -4.34 -37.43
N LYS A 317 -9.94 -4.88 -36.21
CA LYS A 317 -10.99 -4.92 -35.17
C LYS A 317 -11.32 -3.55 -34.58
N LYS A 318 -10.37 -2.61 -34.55
CA LYS A 318 -10.62 -1.22 -34.12
C LYS A 318 -11.42 -0.47 -35.18
N THR A 319 -11.06 -0.61 -36.45
CA THR A 319 -11.77 0.03 -37.58
C THR A 319 -13.20 -0.50 -37.75
N LYS A 320 -13.44 -1.80 -37.51
CA LYS A 320 -14.80 -2.39 -37.55
C LYS A 320 -15.71 -2.03 -36.36
N LYS A 321 -15.18 -1.39 -35.31
CA LYS A 321 -15.92 -1.01 -34.10
C LYS A 321 -16.15 0.48 -33.95
N GLN A 322 -15.57 1.30 -34.83
CA GLN A 322 -15.97 2.69 -35.05
C GLN A 322 -17.20 2.71 -35.95
#